data_AF-A0A9Q3H9E1-F1
#
_entry.id   AF-A0A9Q3H9E1-F1
#
_cell.length_a   1.000
_cell.length_b   1.000
_cell.length_c   1.000
_cell.angle_alpha   90.00
_cell.angle_beta   90.00
_cell.angle_gamma   90.00
#
_symmetry.space_group_name_H-M   'P 1'
#
loop_
_entity.id
_entity.type
_entity.pdbx_description
1 polymer ?
#
loop_
_entity_poly.entity_id
_entity_poly.type
_entity_poly.pdbx_seq_one_letter_code
_entity_poly.pdbx_strand_id
1 'polypeptide(L)'
;MRKVKNSNKERFVKDKFIEAQMSPELTLEMKECLIEILFQYKEAFASDNEPLEAIKGNEVDMILNAEGPNPPLLGRPAYPPSPSAREALETHINELMKSGVLRKFGHNEQVEVTTPVIIT
;
A
#
# COMPACT_ATOMS: atom_id res chain seq x y z
N MET A 1 23.38 -12.34 33.62
CA MET A 1 23.43 -12.16 32.15
C MET A 1 22.99 -10.74 31.83
N ARG A 2 23.84 -9.93 31.17
CA ARG A 2 23.48 -8.55 30.81
C ARG A 2 22.48 -8.59 29.66
N LYS A 3 21.23 -8.12 29.87
CA LYS A 3 20.26 -7.89 28.77
C LYS A 3 20.92 -6.88 27.81
N VAL A 4 21.35 -7.33 26.65
CA VAL A 4 21.90 -6.46 25.61
C VAL A 4 20.76 -5.57 25.15
N LYS A 5 20.85 -4.26 25.44
CA LYS A 5 19.87 -3.28 24.95
C LYS A 5 19.91 -3.27 23.43
N ASN A 6 18.87 -3.80 22.80
CA ASN A 6 18.72 -3.77 21.36
C ASN A 6 18.16 -2.39 20.97
N SER A 7 19.07 -1.48 20.59
CA SER A 7 18.74 -0.09 20.21
C SER A 7 17.64 0.00 19.15
N ASN A 8 17.55 -0.99 18.24
CA ASN A 8 16.52 -1.04 17.20
C ASN A 8 15.13 -1.39 17.75
N LYS A 9 15.04 -2.24 18.79
CA LYS A 9 13.78 -2.57 19.46
C LYS A 9 13.25 -1.39 20.26
N GLU A 10 14.12 -0.65 20.93
CA GLU A 10 13.75 0.57 21.66
C GLU A 10 13.20 1.63 20.71
N ARG A 11 13.81 1.79 19.53
CA ARG A 11 13.31 2.67 18.48
C ARG A 11 11.97 2.20 17.91
N PHE A 12 11.81 0.91 17.63
CA PHE A 12 10.54 0.34 17.16
C PHE A 12 9.39 0.60 18.15
N VAL A 13 9.62 0.39 19.45
CA VAL A 13 8.62 0.70 20.48
C VAL A 13 8.29 2.19 20.48
N LYS A 14 9.31 3.04 20.45
CA LYS A 14 9.12 4.50 20.43
C LYS A 14 8.39 5.01 19.20
N ASP A 15 8.59 4.40 18.03
CA ASP A 15 8.02 4.92 16.78
C ASP A 15 6.62 4.33 16.53
N LYS A 16 6.39 3.04 16.87
CA LYS A 16 5.16 2.32 16.54
C LYS A 16 4.15 2.22 17.67
N PHE A 17 4.56 2.43 18.93
CA PHE A 17 3.67 2.28 20.09
C PHE A 17 3.32 3.61 20.76
N ILE A 18 3.58 4.77 20.12
CA ILE A 18 3.20 6.10 20.65
C ILE A 18 1.70 6.16 20.92
N GLU A 19 0.91 5.65 19.96
CA GLU A 19 -0.55 5.67 19.98
C GLU A 19 -1.14 4.31 20.40
N ALA A 20 -0.29 3.31 20.63
CA ALA A 20 -0.75 1.97 20.94
C ALA A 20 -1.26 1.89 22.39
N GLN A 21 -2.47 1.37 22.56
CA GLN A 21 -3.00 1.02 23.87
C GLN A 21 -2.86 -0.48 24.09
N MET A 22 -2.20 -0.86 25.18
CA MET A 22 -2.14 -2.24 25.65
C MET A 22 -3.19 -2.45 26.73
N SER A 23 -3.80 -3.64 26.73
CA SER A 23 -4.76 -4.01 27.77
C SER A 23 -4.16 -3.82 29.18
N PRO A 24 -4.92 -3.26 30.14
CA PRO A 24 -4.47 -3.12 31.52
C PRO A 24 -4.30 -4.46 32.22
N GLU A 25 -4.89 -5.53 31.69
CA GLU A 25 -4.83 -6.89 32.24
C GLU A 25 -3.47 -7.58 31.98
N LEU A 26 -2.67 -7.03 31.07
CA LEU A 26 -1.36 -7.60 30.72
C LEU A 26 -0.31 -7.27 31.78
N THR A 27 0.33 -8.31 32.30
CA THR A 27 1.51 -8.16 33.18
C THR A 27 2.69 -7.58 32.39
N LEU A 28 3.69 -7.07 33.12
CA LEU A 28 4.90 -6.52 32.50
C LEU A 28 5.62 -7.55 31.62
N GLU A 29 5.72 -8.80 32.09
CA GLU A 29 6.35 -9.89 31.35
C GLU A 29 5.61 -10.22 30.04
N MET A 30 4.27 -10.22 30.08
CA MET A 30 3.45 -10.45 28.90
C MET A 30 3.62 -9.33 27.86
N LYS A 31 3.74 -8.08 28.31
CA LYS A 31 4.03 -6.93 27.42
C LYS A 31 5.41 -7.04 26.79
N GLU A 32 6.43 -7.42 27.56
CA GLU A 32 7.78 -7.64 27.02
C GLU A 32 7.79 -8.73 25.94
N CYS A 33 7.11 -9.86 26.20
CA CYS A 33 6.98 -10.96 25.26
C CYS A 33 6.21 -10.57 23.99
N LEU A 34 5.10 -9.84 24.13
CA LEU A 34 4.33 -9.34 22.98
C LEU A 34 5.18 -8.42 22.11
N ILE A 35 5.91 -7.47 22.70
CA ILE A 35 6.81 -6.58 21.96
C ILE A 35 7.90 -7.38 21.24
N GLU A 36 8.40 -8.48 21.82
CA GLU A 36 9.38 -9.34 21.14
C GLU A 36 8.81 -9.97 19.89
N ILE A 37 7.62 -10.56 19.98
CA ILE A 37 6.95 -11.19 18.84
C ILE A 37 6.68 -10.13 17.75
N LEU A 38 6.13 -8.98 18.14
CA LEU A 38 5.82 -7.91 17.18
C LEU A 38 7.08 -7.34 16.52
N PHE A 39 8.18 -7.22 17.25
CA PHE A 39 9.45 -6.78 16.67
C PHE A 39 10.07 -7.84 15.76
N GLN A 40 9.97 -9.12 16.13
CA GLN A 40 10.49 -10.25 15.35
C GLN A 40 9.77 -10.37 14.00
N TYR A 41 8.45 -10.18 13.98
CA TYR A 41 7.63 -10.33 12.78
C TYR A 41 7.15 -8.99 12.19
N LYS A 42 7.85 -7.89 12.48
CA LYS A 42 7.45 -6.54 12.07
C LYS A 42 7.19 -6.37 10.56
N GLU A 43 7.89 -7.15 9.73
CA GLU A 43 7.78 -7.14 8.25
C GLU A 43 6.55 -7.93 7.74
N ALA A 44 5.89 -8.70 8.60
CA ALA A 44 4.67 -9.42 8.24
C ALA A 44 3.41 -8.54 8.35
N PHE A 45 3.53 -7.33 8.93
CA PHE A 45 2.42 -6.40 9.11
C PHE A 45 2.50 -5.30 8.06
N ALA A 46 1.34 -4.93 7.50
CA ALA A 46 1.26 -3.82 6.56
C ALA A 46 1.71 -2.51 7.23
N SER A 47 2.47 -1.70 6.51
CA SER A 47 2.86 -0.36 6.95
C SER A 47 2.63 0.67 5.84
N ASP A 48 2.35 1.91 6.23
CA ASP A 48 2.04 2.99 5.29
C ASP A 48 3.21 3.36 4.34
N ASN A 49 4.42 2.89 4.67
CA ASN A 49 5.66 3.25 3.96
C ASN A 49 6.18 2.13 3.06
N GLU A 50 5.54 0.96 3.04
CA GLU A 50 5.96 -0.16 2.20
C GLU A 50 5.07 -0.25 0.96
N PRO A 51 5.65 -0.22 -0.26
CA PRO A 51 4.87 -0.32 -1.48
C PRO A 51 4.23 -1.71 -1.56
N LEU A 52 2.95 -1.75 -1.95
CA LEU A 52 2.21 -3.00 -2.12
C LEU A 52 2.79 -3.89 -3.23
N GLU A 53 3.62 -3.31 -4.11
CA GLU A 53 4.39 -3.99 -5.15
C GLU A 53 5.43 -5.01 -4.60
N ALA A 54 5.67 -5.06 -3.28
CA ALA A 54 6.63 -6.00 -2.70
C ALA A 54 6.25 -7.49 -2.89
N ILE A 55 4.98 -7.78 -3.19
CA ILE A 55 4.49 -9.15 -3.41
C ILE A 55 4.76 -9.57 -4.87
N LYS A 56 5.84 -10.33 -5.07
CA LYS A 56 6.23 -10.90 -6.37
C LYS A 56 5.41 -12.16 -6.70
N GLY A 57 5.07 -12.37 -7.97
CA GLY A 57 4.46 -13.63 -8.44
C GLY A 57 2.93 -13.65 -8.51
N ASN A 58 2.26 -12.51 -8.30
CA ASN A 58 0.81 -12.35 -8.45
C ASN A 58 0.45 -11.54 -9.72
N GLU A 59 1.32 -11.52 -10.72
CA GLU A 59 1.03 -10.86 -11.99
C GLU A 59 -0.13 -11.57 -12.70
N VAL A 60 -1.12 -10.81 -13.16
CA VAL A 60 -2.30 -11.35 -13.85
C VAL A 60 -2.20 -11.03 -15.33
N ASP A 61 -2.07 -12.07 -16.15
CA ASP A 61 -2.14 -11.95 -17.60
C ASP A 61 -3.60 -11.95 -18.05
N MET A 62 -4.09 -10.80 -18.50
CA MET A 62 -5.43 -10.66 -19.08
C MET A 62 -5.36 -10.77 -20.61
N ILE A 63 -5.84 -11.87 -21.15
CA ILE A 63 -5.93 -12.08 -22.61
C ILE A 63 -7.32 -11.67 -23.09
N LEU A 64 -7.37 -10.75 -24.06
CA LEU A 64 -8.61 -10.37 -24.72
C LEU A 64 -9.01 -11.45 -25.74
N ASN A 65 -10.17 -12.05 -25.56
CA ASN A 65 -10.71 -13.07 -26.49
C ASN A 65 -11.31 -12.47 -27.78
N ALA A 66 -10.99 -11.22 -28.13
CA ALA A 66 -11.58 -10.51 -29.27
C ALA A 66 -10.50 -10.09 -30.27
N GLU A 67 -10.74 -10.37 -31.54
CA GLU A 67 -9.93 -9.87 -32.66
C GLU A 67 -10.36 -8.43 -33.01
N GLY A 68 -9.40 -7.59 -33.42
CA GLY A 68 -9.53 -6.12 -33.46
C GLY A 68 -10.62 -5.51 -34.38
N PRO A 69 -10.72 -4.17 -34.47
CA PRO A 69 -9.74 -3.18 -33.98
C PRO A 69 -10.03 -2.70 -32.56
N ASN A 70 -9.02 -2.82 -31.69
CA ASN A 70 -8.94 -2.19 -30.38
C ASN A 70 -8.21 -0.83 -30.53
N PRO A 71 -8.52 0.19 -29.72
CA PRO A 71 -9.08 0.08 -28.37
C PRO A 71 -10.61 0.12 -28.30
N PRO A 72 -11.24 -0.44 -27.25
CA PRO A 72 -12.64 -0.21 -26.98
C PRO A 72 -12.93 1.30 -26.94
N LEU A 73 -14.09 1.72 -27.47
CA LEU A 73 -14.55 3.10 -27.37
C LEU A 73 -14.47 3.54 -25.91
N LEU A 74 -13.63 4.54 -25.63
CA LEU A 74 -13.62 5.20 -24.34
C LEU A 74 -15.04 5.69 -24.08
N GLY A 75 -15.64 5.17 -23.01
CA GLY A 75 -16.95 5.64 -22.55
C GLY A 75 -16.93 7.15 -22.38
N ARG A 76 -18.10 7.79 -22.46
CA ARG A 76 -18.21 9.22 -22.15
C ARG A 76 -17.53 9.48 -20.80
N PRO A 77 -16.77 10.58 -20.66
CA PRO A 77 -16.12 10.89 -19.40
C PRO A 77 -17.17 10.86 -18.29
N ALA A 78 -16.79 10.29 -17.14
CA ALA A 78 -17.66 10.30 -15.98
C ALA A 78 -18.13 11.74 -15.70
N TYR A 79 -19.37 11.89 -15.22
CA TYR A 79 -19.89 13.19 -14.84
C TYR A 79 -18.91 13.86 -13.86
N PRO A 80 -18.58 15.15 -14.04
CA PRO A 80 -17.57 15.80 -13.22
C PRO A 80 -17.96 15.68 -11.73
N PRO A 81 -17.06 15.18 -10.87
CA PRO A 81 -17.32 15.09 -9.44
C PRO A 81 -17.53 16.49 -8.86
N SER A 82 -18.24 16.57 -7.73
CA SER A 82 -18.32 17.83 -6.98
C SER A 82 -16.91 18.31 -6.58
N PRO A 83 -16.70 19.61 -6.35
CA PRO A 83 -15.38 20.13 -5.98
C PRO A 83 -14.75 19.40 -4.77
N SER A 84 -15.55 19.14 -3.74
CA SER A 84 -15.12 18.38 -2.54
C SER A 84 -14.80 16.92 -2.86
N ALA A 85 -15.60 16.27 -3.72
CA ALA A 85 -15.30 14.90 -4.15
C ALA A 85 -14.01 14.83 -4.97
N ARG A 86 -13.74 15.86 -5.79
CA ARG A 86 -12.51 15.95 -6.58
C ARG A 86 -11.26 16.03 -5.69
N GLU A 87 -11.30 16.86 -4.66
CA GLU A 87 -10.18 17.03 -3.71
C GLU A 87 -9.89 15.73 -2.92
N ALA A 88 -10.94 15.05 -2.46
CA ALA A 88 -10.80 13.74 -1.80
C ALA A 88 -10.21 12.67 -2.76
N LEU A 89 -10.71 12.61 -4.00
CA LEU A 89 -10.21 11.69 -5.01
C LEU A 89 -8.75 11.97 -5.36
N GLU A 90 -8.36 13.23 -5.48
CA GLU A 90 -6.97 13.62 -5.79
C GLU A 90 -6.01 13.19 -4.68
N THR A 91 -6.43 13.27 -3.41
CA THR A 91 -5.65 12.76 -2.27
C THR A 91 -5.38 11.26 -2.43
N HIS A 92 -6.42 10.46 -2.68
CA HIS A 92 -6.28 9.01 -2.81
C HIS A 92 -5.51 8.59 -4.08
N ILE A 93 -5.71 9.28 -5.20
CA ILE A 93 -4.94 9.03 -6.42
C ILE A 93 -3.45 9.27 -6.16
N ASN A 94 -3.10 10.34 -5.45
CA ASN A 94 -1.71 10.63 -5.09
C ASN A 94 -1.12 9.57 -4.15
N GLU A 95 -1.89 9.04 -3.20
CA GLU A 95 -1.47 7.93 -2.34
C GLU A 95 -1.18 6.66 -3.15
N LEU A 96 -2.10 6.30 -4.05
CA LEU A 96 -1.96 5.13 -4.92
C LEU A 96 -0.80 5.26 -5.92
N MET A 97 -0.49 6.47 -6.38
CA MET A 97 0.72 6.71 -7.19
C MET A 97 1.99 6.54 -6.37
N LYS A 98 2.01 7.01 -5.11
CA LYS A 98 3.17 6.85 -4.22
C LYS A 98 3.42 5.40 -3.83
N SER A 99 2.36 4.59 -3.68
CA SER A 99 2.46 3.17 -3.33
C SER A 99 2.78 2.25 -4.52
N GLY A 100 2.87 2.81 -5.73
CA GLY A 100 3.15 2.08 -6.97
C GLY A 100 1.93 1.41 -7.62
N VAL A 101 0.77 1.46 -6.95
CA VAL A 101 -0.47 0.84 -7.47
C VAL A 101 -0.94 1.51 -8.76
N LEU A 102 -0.76 2.83 -8.89
CA LEU A 102 -1.10 3.59 -10.09
C LEU A 102 0.13 4.21 -10.75
N ARG A 103 0.17 4.19 -12.08
CA ARG A 103 1.20 4.84 -12.88
C ARG A 103 0.59 5.72 -13.97
N LYS A 104 1.18 6.90 -14.19
CA LYS A 104 0.87 7.76 -15.34
C LYS A 104 1.57 7.23 -16.58
N PHE A 105 0.86 7.16 -17.70
CA PHE A 105 1.40 6.73 -18.98
C PHE A 105 1.11 7.76 -20.08
N GLY A 106 1.94 7.76 -21.13
CA GLY A 106 1.78 8.66 -22.27
C GLY A 106 0.83 8.10 -23.32
N HIS A 107 0.17 8.99 -24.08
CA HIS A 107 -0.75 8.62 -25.17
C HIS A 107 -0.16 7.69 -26.25
N ASN A 108 1.16 7.66 -26.40
CA ASN A 108 1.87 6.85 -27.41
C ASN A 108 2.67 5.69 -26.80
N GLU A 109 2.55 5.44 -25.49
CA GLU A 109 3.23 4.33 -24.84
C GLU A 109 2.46 3.03 -25.12
N GLN A 110 3.13 2.05 -25.72
CA GLN A 110 2.55 0.71 -25.85
C GLN A 110 2.62 0.05 -24.47
N VAL A 111 1.47 -0.02 -23.80
CA VAL A 111 1.33 -0.71 -22.53
C VAL A 111 0.70 -2.07 -22.82
N GLU A 112 1.41 -3.14 -22.50
CA GLU A 112 0.77 -4.46 -22.38
C GLU A 112 -0.29 -4.33 -21.26
N VAL A 113 -1.53 -4.75 -21.53
CA VAL A 113 -2.76 -4.45 -20.74
C VAL A 113 -2.74 -5.02 -19.30
N THR A 114 -1.60 -5.48 -18.82
CA THR A 114 -1.37 -6.08 -17.51
C THR A 114 -1.29 -5.05 -16.37
N THR A 115 -1.09 -3.77 -16.66
CA THR A 115 -0.99 -2.71 -15.63
C THR A 115 -2.24 -1.82 -15.61
N PRO A 116 -2.89 -1.57 -14.46
CA PRO A 116 -3.95 -0.57 -14.37
C PRO A 116 -3.39 0.82 -14.68
N VAL A 117 -4.01 1.52 -15.62
CA VAL A 117 -3.52 2.79 -16.14
C VAL A 117 -4.58 3.90 -16.12
N ILE A 118 -4.14 5.14 -15.90
CA ILE A 118 -4.98 6.35 -16.00
C ILE A 118 -4.61 7.12 -17.27
N ILE A 119 -5.56 7.25 -18.19
CA ILE A 119 -5.45 8.14 -19.35
C ILE A 119 -5.86 9.55 -18.90
N THR A 120 -4.94 10.50 -19.01
CA THR A 120 -5.21 11.95 -18.78
C THR A 120 -5.15 12.72 -20.08
#